data_AF-A0A5J4ZED2-F1
#
_entry.id   AF-A0A5J4ZED2-F1
#
_cell.length_a   1.000
_cell.length_b   1.000
_cell.length_c   1.000
_cell.angle_alpha   90.00
_cell.angle_beta   90.00
_cell.angle_gamma   90.00
#
_symmetry.space_group_name_H-M   'P 1'
#
loop_
_entity.id
_entity.type
_entity.pdbx_description
1 polymer ?
#
loop_
_entity_poly.entity_id
_entity_poly.type
_entity_poly.pdbx_seq_one_letter_code
_entity_poly.pdbx_strand_id
1 'polypeptide(L)'
;MEDKYGDPSGNHVGIDINSPVSVKASNVSSINLVLNNGEKLQAWIDYEAGSKRLEVRLSKLGDIRPVNPLLSYPIDLSQMWKEEKIYVGLSSSSGNSSQKCNVYSWSFMLWQVPPWLHSQPLDPKAFVEKTKALNDQKRSDCFLRVLGALIFGIGCGALGASIVLFVWTIFGNRRPVAPEEYAKDAVDFDYKKFKVVVDKPIEDGKK
;
A
#
# COMPACT_ATOMS: atom_id res chain seq x y z
N MET A 1 -32.51 -28.29 -6.31
CA MET A 1 -32.59 -26.81 -6.27
C MET A 1 -31.90 -26.16 -7.48
N GLU A 2 -31.26 -26.94 -8.36
CA GLU A 2 -30.45 -26.46 -9.50
C GLU A 2 -31.31 -25.79 -10.60
N ASP A 3 -32.55 -26.24 -10.82
CA ASP A 3 -33.38 -25.70 -11.92
C ASP A 3 -33.97 -24.30 -11.69
N LYS A 4 -33.94 -23.78 -10.44
CA LYS A 4 -34.67 -22.55 -10.11
C LYS A 4 -33.92 -21.26 -10.49
N TYR A 5 -32.64 -21.35 -10.83
CA TYR A 5 -31.77 -20.22 -11.13
C TYR A 5 -30.96 -20.36 -12.43
N GLY A 6 -31.29 -21.33 -13.29
CA GLY A 6 -30.55 -21.56 -14.53
C GLY A 6 -29.13 -22.11 -14.30
N ASP A 7 -28.89 -22.75 -13.15
CA ASP A 7 -27.64 -23.42 -12.85
C ASP A 7 -27.53 -24.70 -13.70
N PRO A 8 -26.55 -24.81 -14.61
CA PRO A 8 -26.42 -25.99 -15.47
C PRO A 8 -25.94 -27.24 -14.71
N SER A 9 -25.34 -27.08 -13.52
CA SER A 9 -24.88 -28.15 -12.61
C SER A 9 -24.13 -27.53 -11.42
N GLY A 10 -24.10 -28.16 -10.24
CA GLY A 10 -23.21 -27.75 -9.15
C GLY A 10 -21.68 -27.72 -9.44
N ASN A 11 -21.24 -28.07 -10.64
CA ASN A 11 -19.86 -28.00 -11.14
C ASN A 11 -19.76 -27.05 -12.36
N HIS A 12 -20.12 -25.78 -12.21
CA HIS A 12 -20.16 -24.82 -13.32
C HIS A 12 -19.35 -23.54 -13.08
N VAL A 13 -19.08 -22.82 -14.16
CA VAL A 13 -18.62 -21.42 -14.15
C VAL A 13 -19.67 -20.58 -14.87
N GLY A 14 -19.95 -19.37 -14.35
CA GLY A 14 -20.96 -18.46 -14.87
C GLY A 14 -20.44 -17.02 -15.05
N ILE A 15 -21.10 -16.27 -15.92
CA ILE A 15 -21.00 -14.81 -16.05
C ILE A 15 -22.33 -14.23 -15.58
N ASP A 16 -22.29 -13.43 -14.52
CA ASP A 16 -23.45 -12.82 -13.88
C ASP A 16 -23.46 -11.32 -14.14
N ILE A 17 -24.62 -10.78 -14.53
CA ILE A 17 -24.80 -9.35 -14.81
C ILE A 17 -26.01 -8.87 -14.04
N ASN A 18 -25.79 -8.07 -12.99
CA ASN A 18 -26.84 -7.45 -12.16
C ASN A 18 -27.88 -8.43 -11.57
N SER A 19 -27.56 -9.73 -11.57
CA SER A 19 -28.46 -10.82 -11.18
C SER A 19 -27.62 -12.04 -10.80
N PRO A 20 -28.05 -12.88 -9.84
CA PRO A 20 -27.39 -14.15 -9.54
C PRO A 20 -27.67 -15.24 -10.59
N VAL A 21 -28.55 -14.99 -11.57
CA VAL A 21 -28.78 -15.88 -12.70
C VAL A 21 -27.80 -15.52 -13.81
N SER A 22 -26.90 -16.44 -14.15
CA SER A 22 -25.88 -16.22 -15.16
C SER A 22 -26.47 -15.96 -16.54
N VAL A 23 -25.96 -14.94 -17.23
CA VAL A 23 -26.27 -14.71 -18.65
C VAL A 23 -25.59 -15.74 -19.56
N LYS A 24 -24.52 -16.37 -19.07
CA LYS A 24 -23.83 -17.48 -19.71
C LYS A 24 -23.16 -18.35 -18.67
N ALA A 25 -23.39 -19.66 -18.74
CA ALA A 25 -22.77 -20.63 -17.85
C ALA A 25 -22.28 -21.85 -18.63
N SER A 26 -21.30 -22.56 -18.09
CA SER A 26 -20.79 -23.81 -18.65
C SER A 26 -20.41 -24.77 -17.53
N ASN A 27 -20.79 -26.04 -17.70
CA ASN A 27 -20.36 -27.12 -16.83
C ASN A 27 -18.87 -27.42 -17.09
N VAL A 28 -18.04 -27.38 -16.05
CA VAL A 28 -16.59 -27.57 -16.19
C VAL A 28 -16.18 -29.03 -16.37
N SER A 29 -17.10 -29.98 -16.17
CA SER A 29 -16.89 -31.39 -16.54
C SER A 29 -16.61 -31.55 -18.04
N SER A 30 -17.07 -30.61 -18.89
CA SER A 30 -16.75 -30.58 -20.33
C SER A 30 -15.26 -30.44 -20.64
N ILE A 31 -14.48 -29.92 -19.69
CA ILE A 31 -13.02 -29.79 -19.75
C ILE A 31 -12.32 -30.68 -18.71
N ASN A 32 -13.00 -31.73 -18.24
CA ASN A 32 -12.50 -32.71 -17.28
C ASN A 32 -12.03 -32.11 -15.94
N LEU A 33 -12.69 -31.04 -15.48
CA LEU A 33 -12.42 -30.42 -14.19
C LEU A 33 -13.56 -30.69 -13.20
N VAL A 34 -13.21 -30.72 -11.91
CA VAL A 34 -14.14 -30.82 -10.79
C VAL A 34 -13.75 -29.76 -9.76
N LEU A 35 -14.61 -28.78 -9.52
CA LEU A 35 -14.28 -27.59 -8.72
C LEU A 35 -14.05 -27.89 -7.23
N ASN A 36 -14.61 -28.99 -6.72
CA ASN A 36 -14.63 -29.32 -5.30
C ASN A 36 -13.81 -30.56 -4.92
N ASN A 37 -12.91 -31.04 -5.78
CA ASN A 37 -12.07 -32.22 -5.52
C ASN A 37 -10.77 -31.91 -4.75
N GLY A 38 -10.51 -30.64 -4.40
CA GLY A 38 -9.30 -30.20 -3.71
C GLY A 38 -8.12 -29.89 -4.63
N GLU A 39 -8.26 -30.05 -5.95
CA GLU A 39 -7.26 -29.60 -6.90
C GLU A 39 -7.13 -28.08 -6.88
N LYS A 40 -5.89 -27.59 -7.03
CA LYS A 40 -5.65 -26.16 -7.20
C LYS A 40 -5.97 -25.80 -8.63
N LEU A 41 -6.81 -24.78 -8.81
CA LEU A 41 -7.23 -24.28 -10.10
C LEU A 41 -6.63 -22.91 -10.38
N GLN A 42 -6.54 -22.57 -11.66
CA GLN A 42 -6.13 -21.26 -12.13
C GLN A 42 -7.16 -20.74 -13.14
N ALA A 43 -7.63 -19.51 -12.91
CA ALA A 43 -8.60 -18.84 -13.76
C ALA A 43 -8.00 -17.58 -14.40
N TRP A 44 -8.41 -17.29 -15.63
CA TRP A 44 -8.12 -16.03 -16.30
C TRP A 44 -9.43 -15.38 -16.72
N ILE A 45 -9.54 -14.08 -16.47
CA ILE A 45 -10.68 -13.26 -16.86
C ILE A 45 -10.12 -12.12 -17.69
N ASP A 46 -10.45 -12.12 -18.98
CA ASP A 46 -9.92 -11.15 -19.94
C ASP A 46 -11.09 -10.35 -20.51
N TYR A 47 -10.94 -9.03 -20.52
CA TYR A 47 -11.87 -8.14 -21.20
C TYR A 47 -11.14 -7.37 -22.30
N GLU A 48 -11.60 -7.54 -23.54
CA GLU A 48 -11.09 -6.77 -24.68
C GLU A 48 -12.07 -5.63 -25.00
N ALA A 49 -11.66 -4.39 -24.71
CA ALA A 49 -12.51 -3.22 -24.90
C ALA A 49 -12.88 -2.94 -26.36
N GLY A 50 -11.99 -3.26 -27.31
CA GLY A 50 -12.22 -3.05 -28.74
C GLY A 50 -13.33 -3.94 -29.30
N SER A 51 -13.35 -5.21 -28.92
CA SER A 51 -14.39 -6.17 -29.33
C SER A 51 -15.55 -6.27 -28.35
N LYS A 52 -15.47 -5.57 -27.20
CA LYS A 52 -16.45 -5.61 -26.10
C LYS A 52 -16.75 -7.05 -25.68
N ARG A 53 -15.69 -7.82 -25.45
CA ARG A 53 -15.79 -9.26 -25.20
C ARG A 53 -15.13 -9.62 -23.88
N LEU A 54 -15.89 -10.28 -23.02
CA LEU A 54 -15.41 -10.89 -21.78
C LEU A 54 -15.16 -12.37 -22.03
N GLU A 55 -13.98 -12.85 -21.67
CA GLU A 55 -13.59 -14.25 -21.78
C GLU A 55 -13.14 -14.80 -20.44
N VAL A 56 -13.58 -16.02 -20.13
CA VAL A 56 -13.20 -16.75 -18.92
C VAL A 56 -12.52 -18.04 -19.32
N ARG A 57 -11.35 -18.30 -18.75
CA ARG A 57 -10.56 -19.54 -18.90
C ARG A 57 -10.34 -20.15 -17.54
N LEU A 58 -10.26 -21.47 -17.50
CA LEU A 58 -10.03 -22.24 -16.28
C LEU A 58 -9.17 -23.47 -16.62
N SER A 59 -8.18 -23.77 -15.78
CA SER A 59 -7.37 -24.99 -15.84
C SER A 59 -6.89 -25.40 -14.46
N LYS A 60 -6.16 -26.52 -14.36
CA LYS A 60 -5.43 -26.84 -13.13
C LYS A 60 -4.24 -25.88 -12.98
N LEU A 61 -3.86 -25.61 -11.74
CA LEU A 61 -2.70 -24.76 -11.44
C LEU A 61 -1.43 -25.43 -11.97
N GLY A 62 -0.67 -24.71 -12.78
CA GLY A 62 0.55 -25.22 -13.41
C GLY A 62 0.36 -25.68 -14.87
N ASP A 63 -0.89 -25.85 -15.31
CA ASP A 63 -1.19 -26.10 -16.72
C ASP A 63 -1.00 -24.84 -17.57
N ILE A 64 -0.80 -25.04 -18.86
CA ILE A 64 -0.74 -23.94 -19.84
C ILE A 64 -2.13 -23.31 -19.95
N ARG A 65 -2.17 -21.97 -19.99
CA ARG A 65 -3.41 -21.21 -20.23
C ARG A 65 -4.13 -21.74 -21.49
N PRO A 66 -5.40 -22.16 -21.38
CA PRO A 66 -6.17 -22.61 -22.54
C PRO A 66 -6.29 -21.53 -23.62
N VAL A 67 -6.07 -21.92 -24.88
CA VAL A 67 -6.22 -21.03 -26.05
C VAL A 67 -7.69 -20.61 -26.18
N ASN A 68 -8.59 -21.59 -26.21
CA ASN A 68 -10.02 -21.38 -26.29
C ASN A 68 -10.58 -21.04 -24.89
N PRO A 69 -11.37 -19.96 -24.77
CA PRO A 69 -12.02 -19.66 -23.51
C PRO A 69 -13.15 -20.65 -23.21
N LEU A 70 -13.36 -20.95 -21.93
CA LEU A 70 -14.50 -21.74 -21.48
C LEU A 70 -15.80 -20.96 -21.69
N LEU A 71 -15.78 -19.66 -21.37
CA LEU A 71 -16.88 -18.74 -21.62
C LEU A 71 -16.40 -17.54 -22.42
N SER A 72 -17.24 -17.10 -23.36
CA SER A 72 -17.06 -15.85 -24.09
C SER A 72 -18.40 -15.14 -24.21
N TYR A 73 -18.48 -13.88 -23.79
CA TYR A 73 -19.74 -13.15 -23.75
C TYR A 73 -19.54 -11.70 -24.26
N PRO A 74 -20.37 -11.23 -25.21
CA PRO A 74 -20.32 -9.85 -25.68
C PRO A 74 -20.95 -8.92 -24.64
N ILE A 75 -20.16 -8.01 -24.08
CA ILE A 75 -20.60 -7.04 -23.09
C ILE A 75 -19.82 -5.73 -23.21
N ASP A 76 -20.54 -4.62 -23.16
CA ASP A 76 -19.92 -3.30 -23.06
C ASP A 76 -19.81 -2.87 -21.60
N LEU A 77 -18.65 -3.13 -20.99
CA LEU A 77 -18.42 -2.75 -19.59
C LEU A 77 -18.43 -1.22 -19.37
N SER A 78 -18.09 -0.45 -20.40
CA SER A 78 -18.08 1.02 -20.30
C SER A 78 -19.51 1.57 -20.19
N GLN A 79 -20.43 1.04 -20.99
CA GLN A 79 -21.84 1.38 -20.90
C GLN A 79 -22.48 0.86 -19.62
N MET A 80 -22.08 -0.34 -19.17
CA MET A 80 -22.61 -0.94 -17.95
C MET A 80 -22.27 -0.12 -16.71
N TRP A 81 -21.04 0.37 -16.60
CA TRP A 81 -20.57 1.12 -15.44
C TRP A 81 -20.68 2.65 -15.58
N LYS A 82 -21.11 3.16 -16.73
CA LYS A 82 -21.34 4.61 -16.97
C LYS A 82 -20.17 5.50 -16.56
N GLU A 83 -18.95 5.05 -16.84
CA GLU A 83 -17.70 5.76 -16.50
C GLU A 83 -17.47 5.99 -14.98
N GLU A 84 -18.19 5.27 -14.12
CA GLU A 84 -18.00 5.33 -12.68
C GLU A 84 -16.73 4.58 -12.23
N LYS A 85 -16.23 4.94 -11.05
CA LYS A 85 -15.13 4.21 -10.41
C LYS A 85 -15.63 2.86 -9.93
N ILE A 86 -14.93 1.81 -10.33
CA ILE A 86 -15.24 0.43 -9.94
C ILE A 86 -14.21 -0.12 -8.96
N TYR A 87 -14.64 -1.11 -8.17
CA TYR A 87 -13.75 -1.95 -7.37
C TYR A 87 -13.76 -3.36 -7.94
N VAL A 88 -12.59 -3.99 -7.97
CA VAL A 88 -12.42 -5.38 -8.40
C VAL A 88 -11.90 -6.18 -7.22
N GLY A 89 -12.49 -7.35 -6.99
CA GLY A 89 -12.12 -8.21 -5.87
C GLY A 89 -12.67 -9.61 -6.03
N LEU A 90 -12.36 -10.46 -5.05
CA LEU A 90 -12.84 -11.83 -4.96
C LEU A 90 -13.85 -11.93 -3.82
N SER A 91 -14.92 -12.69 -4.02
CA SER A 91 -15.93 -12.98 -3.02
C SER A 91 -16.25 -14.46 -3.02
N SER A 92 -16.59 -15.02 -1.85
CA SER A 92 -16.95 -16.42 -1.68
C SER A 92 -17.95 -16.56 -0.55
N SER A 93 -18.88 -17.51 -0.70
CA SER A 93 -19.85 -17.89 0.32
C SER A 93 -19.90 -19.40 0.44
N SER A 94 -19.87 -19.93 1.67
CA SER A 94 -19.87 -21.37 1.91
C SER A 94 -21.23 -21.97 2.26
N GLY A 95 -22.28 -21.17 2.48
CA GLY A 95 -23.61 -21.69 2.87
C GLY A 95 -23.52 -22.74 3.99
N ASN A 96 -24.18 -23.89 3.79
CA ASN A 96 -24.09 -25.07 4.67
C ASN A 96 -22.97 -26.07 4.27
N SER A 97 -22.04 -25.66 3.40
CA SER A 97 -20.93 -26.49 2.92
C SER A 97 -19.69 -26.35 3.81
N SER A 98 -18.93 -27.44 3.94
CA SER A 98 -17.61 -27.45 4.59
C SER A 98 -16.45 -27.10 3.63
N GLN A 99 -16.76 -26.74 2.38
CA GLN A 99 -15.75 -26.36 1.40
C GLN A 99 -14.99 -25.09 1.82
N LYS A 100 -13.67 -25.13 1.65
CA LYS A 100 -12.78 -23.99 1.90
C LYS A 100 -12.45 -23.29 0.59
N CYS A 101 -12.56 -21.97 0.55
CA CYS A 101 -12.06 -21.15 -0.55
C CYS A 101 -10.72 -20.53 -0.14
N ASN A 102 -9.63 -20.95 -0.81
CA ASN A 102 -8.29 -20.42 -0.57
C ASN A 102 -7.81 -19.68 -1.83
N VAL A 103 -7.32 -18.45 -1.68
CA VAL A 103 -6.67 -17.70 -2.75
C VAL A 103 -5.15 -17.83 -2.59
N TYR A 104 -4.51 -18.57 -3.48
CA TYR A 104 -3.05 -18.78 -3.44
C TYR A 104 -2.27 -17.64 -4.07
N SER A 105 -2.82 -17.04 -5.12
CA SER A 105 -2.24 -15.90 -5.84
C SER A 105 -3.36 -15.17 -6.56
N TRP A 106 -3.23 -13.86 -6.68
CA TRP A 106 -4.12 -13.01 -7.47
C TRP A 106 -3.32 -11.88 -8.08
N SER A 107 -3.61 -11.57 -9.34
CA SER A 107 -3.05 -10.43 -10.05
C SER A 107 -4.17 -9.77 -10.86
N PHE A 108 -4.10 -8.46 -10.96
CA PHE A 108 -5.04 -7.66 -11.74
C PHE A 108 -4.24 -6.63 -12.54
N MET A 109 -4.56 -6.53 -13.84
CA MET A 109 -3.89 -5.62 -14.75
C MET A 109 -4.93 -4.92 -15.62
N LEU A 110 -4.89 -3.59 -15.61
CA LEU A 110 -5.67 -2.75 -16.51
C LEU A 110 -4.74 -2.19 -17.58
N TRP A 111 -4.92 -2.62 -18.83
CA TRP A 111 -4.23 -2.00 -19.96
C TRP A 111 -4.95 -0.71 -20.32
N GLN A 112 -4.35 0.43 -19.98
CA GLN A 112 -4.83 1.70 -20.52
C GLN A 112 -4.42 1.72 -21.99
N VAL A 113 -5.39 1.55 -22.88
CA VAL A 113 -5.17 1.84 -24.29
C VAL A 113 -4.86 3.34 -24.37
N PRO A 114 -3.69 3.73 -24.89
CA PRO A 114 -3.35 5.13 -24.91
C PRO A 114 -4.34 5.93 -25.77
N PRO A 115 -4.63 7.19 -25.43
CA PRO A 115 -5.56 8.02 -26.20
C PRO A 115 -5.20 8.13 -27.69
N TRP A 116 -3.93 7.96 -28.05
CA TRP A 116 -3.44 8.00 -29.42
C TRP A 116 -3.66 6.71 -30.23
N LEU A 117 -4.16 5.64 -29.61
CA LEU A 117 -4.47 4.39 -30.29
C LEU A 117 -5.93 4.31 -30.77
N HIS A 118 -6.72 5.36 -30.52
CA HIS A 118 -8.07 5.52 -31.03
C HIS A 118 -8.00 6.39 -32.30
N SER A 119 -8.71 6.01 -33.36
CA SER A 119 -8.82 6.83 -34.58
C SER A 119 -9.73 8.05 -34.42
N GLN A 120 -9.96 8.52 -33.20
CA GLN A 120 -10.71 9.75 -32.97
C GLN A 120 -9.86 10.93 -33.43
N PRO A 121 -10.39 11.82 -34.31
CA PRO A 121 -9.67 13.02 -34.68
C PRO A 121 -9.39 13.83 -33.42
N LEU A 122 -8.12 14.11 -33.17
CA LEU A 122 -7.66 14.94 -32.05
C LEU A 122 -8.35 16.31 -32.16
N ASP A 123 -9.14 16.70 -31.15
CA ASP A 123 -9.58 18.08 -31.02
C ASP A 123 -8.38 18.94 -30.56
N PRO A 124 -7.90 19.88 -31.39
CA PRO A 124 -6.77 20.74 -31.04
C PRO A 124 -7.03 21.57 -29.77
N LYS A 125 -8.30 21.86 -29.44
CA LYS A 125 -8.66 22.74 -28.32
C LYS A 125 -8.49 22.06 -26.96
N ALA A 126 -8.73 20.75 -26.87
CA ALA A 126 -8.59 19.98 -25.63
C ALA A 126 -7.13 19.94 -25.13
N PHE A 127 -6.14 19.95 -26.05
CA PHE A 127 -4.73 20.02 -25.69
C PHE A 127 -4.33 21.39 -25.16
N VAL A 128 -4.89 22.47 -25.72
CA VAL A 128 -4.57 23.84 -25.30
C VAL A 128 -5.07 24.11 -23.87
N GLU A 129 -6.25 23.63 -23.51
CA GLU A 129 -6.78 23.74 -22.14
C GLU A 129 -5.96 22.91 -21.15
N LYS A 130 -5.66 21.65 -21.50
CA LYS A 130 -4.84 20.77 -20.65
C LYS A 130 -3.43 21.32 -20.42
N THR A 131 -2.84 21.95 -21.44
CA THR A 131 -1.51 22.58 -21.34
C THR A 131 -1.54 23.82 -20.45
N LYS A 132 -2.61 24.63 -20.51
CA LYS A 132 -2.78 25.78 -19.59
C LYS A 132 -2.89 25.33 -18.14
N ALA A 133 -3.76 24.36 -17.85
CA ALA A 133 -3.98 23.90 -16.47
C ALA A 133 -2.72 23.29 -15.84
N LEU A 134 -1.93 22.54 -16.62
CA LEU A 134 -0.70 21.90 -16.13
C LEU A 134 0.43 22.91 -15.90
N ASN A 135 0.48 24.00 -16.68
CA ASN A 135 1.52 25.03 -16.56
C ASN A 135 1.29 25.97 -15.38
N ASP A 136 0.04 26.29 -15.04
CA ASP A 136 -0.28 27.08 -13.83
C ASP A 136 0.08 26.33 -12.54
N GLN A 137 -0.19 25.02 -12.47
CA GLN A 137 0.05 24.25 -11.26
C GLN A 137 1.54 23.93 -11.02
N LYS A 138 2.33 23.72 -12.07
CA LYS A 138 3.75 23.33 -11.94
C LYS A 138 4.67 24.49 -11.51
N ARG A 139 4.29 25.75 -11.78
CA ARG A 139 5.16 26.92 -11.55
C ARG A 139 5.11 27.44 -10.10
N SER A 140 3.98 27.29 -9.42
CA SER A 140 3.75 27.84 -8.07
C SER A 140 4.40 27.00 -6.95
N ASP A 141 4.26 25.67 -7.02
CA ASP A 141 4.68 24.78 -5.93
C ASP A 141 6.20 24.76 -5.72
N CYS A 142 6.99 24.88 -6.79
CA CYS A 142 8.45 24.91 -6.69
C CYS A 142 8.95 26.20 -6.02
N PHE A 143 8.35 27.34 -6.38
CA PHE A 143 8.74 28.64 -5.83
C PHE A 143 8.42 28.75 -4.34
N LEU A 144 7.24 28.28 -3.92
CA LEU A 144 6.83 28.25 -2.52
C LEU A 144 7.73 27.35 -1.66
N ARG A 145 8.13 26.18 -2.18
CA ARG A 145 9.03 25.27 -1.46
C ARG A 145 10.44 25.86 -1.31
N VAL A 146 10.97 26.52 -2.32
CA VAL A 146 12.30 27.17 -2.27
C VAL A 146 12.29 28.39 -1.33
N LEU A 147 11.24 29.22 -1.38
CA LEU A 147 11.11 30.37 -0.48
C LEU A 147 11.00 29.95 0.98
N GLY A 148 10.24 28.88 1.27
CA GLY A 148 10.15 28.30 2.62
C GLY A 148 11.49 27.83 3.16
N ALA A 149 12.31 27.17 2.33
CA ALA A 149 13.64 26.70 2.74
C ALA A 149 14.62 27.85 3.04
N LEU A 150 14.58 28.93 2.27
CA LEU A 150 15.43 30.10 2.47
C LEU A 150 15.11 30.82 3.78
N ILE A 151 13.82 31.02 4.10
CA ILE A 151 13.39 31.67 5.34
C ILE A 151 13.83 30.84 6.56
N PHE A 152 13.63 29.52 6.51
CA PHE A 152 14.02 28.62 7.60
C PHE A 152 15.55 28.59 7.82
N GLY A 153 16.33 28.55 6.75
CA GLY A 153 17.80 28.57 6.81
C GLY A 153 18.36 29.84 7.45
N ILE A 154 17.86 31.02 7.05
CA ILE A 154 18.31 32.31 7.59
C ILE A 154 17.95 32.42 9.09
N GLY A 155 16.73 32.02 9.47
CA GLY A 155 16.29 32.05 10.87
C GLY A 155 17.13 31.14 11.78
N CYS A 156 17.35 29.89 11.38
CA CYS A 156 18.14 28.95 12.17
C CYS A 156 19.62 29.37 12.28
N GLY A 157 20.21 29.92 11.21
CA GLY A 157 21.60 30.40 11.24
C GLY A 157 21.82 31.53 12.24
N ALA A 158 20.92 32.52 12.27
CA ALA A 158 21.02 33.66 13.17
C ALA A 158 20.85 33.27 14.65
N LEU A 159 19.94 32.31 14.93
CA LEU A 159 19.75 31.78 16.28
C LEU A 159 20.97 30.98 16.75
N GLY A 160 21.54 30.14 15.89
CA GLY A 160 22.76 29.39 16.20
C GLY A 160 23.93 30.30 16.54
N ALA A 161 24.20 31.32 15.71
CA ALA A 161 25.27 32.29 15.95
C ALA A 161 25.05 33.09 17.26
N SER A 162 23.81 33.50 17.53
CA SER A 162 23.45 34.19 18.77
C SER A 162 23.73 33.34 20.01
N ILE A 163 23.36 32.05 19.99
CA ILE A 163 23.62 31.13 21.09
C ILE A 163 25.13 30.94 21.31
N VAL A 164 25.90 30.76 20.23
CA VAL A 164 27.36 30.60 20.33
C VAL A 164 28.02 31.84 20.92
N LEU A 165 27.64 33.04 20.47
CA LEU A 165 28.14 34.29 21.03
C LEU A 165 27.75 34.43 22.51
N PHE A 166 26.51 34.09 22.87
CA PHE A 166 26.04 34.17 24.26
C PHE A 166 26.84 33.22 25.18
N VAL A 167 27.07 31.99 24.74
CA VAL A 167 27.90 31.00 25.44
C VAL A 167 29.35 31.50 25.54
N TRP A 168 29.93 32.01 24.45
CA TRP A 168 31.30 32.56 24.48
C TRP A 168 31.42 33.73 25.46
N THR A 169 30.40 34.58 25.56
CA THR A 169 30.40 35.72 26.48
C THR A 169 30.32 35.26 27.93
N ILE A 170 29.49 34.26 28.24
CA ILE A 170 29.33 33.74 29.60
C ILE A 170 30.57 32.97 30.07
N PHE A 171 31.13 32.12 29.21
CA PHE A 171 32.20 31.20 29.61
C PHE A 171 33.60 31.73 29.28
N GLY A 172 33.78 32.47 28.19
CA GLY A 172 35.08 33.03 27.78
C GLY A 172 35.54 34.21 28.64
N ASN A 173 34.60 34.99 29.20
CA ASN A 173 34.94 36.11 30.09
C ASN A 173 35.07 35.72 31.57
N ARG A 174 34.81 34.45 31.93
CA ARG A 174 35.13 33.96 33.28
C ARG A 174 36.61 33.64 33.34
N ARG A 175 37.41 34.65 33.69
CA ARG A 175 38.80 34.44 34.11
C ARG A 175 38.78 33.45 35.29
N PRO A 176 39.65 32.42 35.31
CA PRO A 176 39.77 31.53 36.45
C PRO A 176 40.13 32.38 37.67
N VAL A 177 39.21 32.48 38.62
CA VAL A 177 39.48 33.11 39.91
C VAL A 177 40.43 32.16 40.63
N ALA A 178 41.73 32.48 40.58
CA ALA A 178 42.73 31.83 41.40
C ALA A 178 42.35 32.04 42.87
N PRO A 179 42.35 30.99 43.73
CA PRO A 179 42.11 31.17 45.15
C PRO A 179 43.29 31.94 45.76
N GLU A 180 43.02 33.12 46.33
CA GLU A 180 43.98 33.82 47.17
C GLU A 180 44.16 33.03 48.47
N GLU A 181 45.40 32.56 48.68
CA GLU A 181 45.82 31.84 49.88
C GLU A 181 45.61 32.71 51.12
N TYR A 182 44.55 32.42 51.88
CA TYR A 182 44.41 32.93 53.24
C TYR A 182 44.85 31.82 54.20
N ALA A 183 46.09 31.92 54.67
CA ALA A 183 46.57 31.12 55.78
C ALA A 183 45.69 31.37 57.02
N LYS A 184 44.83 30.41 57.34
CA LYS A 184 44.18 30.32 58.65
C LYS A 184 44.79 29.14 59.36
N ASP A 185 45.49 29.43 60.44
CA ASP A 185 45.95 28.47 61.43
C ASP A 185 44.81 27.51 61.77
N ALA A 186 44.97 26.25 61.39
CA ALA A 186 44.02 25.20 61.69
C ALA A 186 44.18 24.83 63.16
N VAL A 187 43.28 25.37 64.00
CA VAL A 187 43.00 24.81 65.31
C VAL A 187 42.47 23.39 65.10
N ASP A 188 43.20 22.43 65.67
CA ASP A 188 42.93 21.01 65.58
C ASP A 188 41.63 20.64 66.31
N PHE A 189 40.66 20.10 65.57
CA PHE A 189 39.48 19.47 66.14
C PHE A 189 39.24 18.14 65.42
N ASP A 190 39.69 17.08 66.09
CA ASP A 190 39.53 15.68 65.74
C ASP A 190 38.05 15.28 65.58
N TYR A 191 37.70 14.57 64.50
CA TYR A 191 36.45 13.83 64.42
C TYR A 191 36.63 12.43 63.84
N LYS A 192 36.17 11.44 64.60
CA LYS A 192 36.25 10.01 64.32
C LYS A 192 34.96 9.55 63.62
N LYS A 193 35.05 9.07 62.37
CA LYS A 193 33.88 8.56 61.62
C LYS A 193 33.89 7.02 61.56
N PHE A 194 32.86 6.39 62.11
CA PHE A 194 32.65 4.94 62.11
C PHE A 194 32.23 4.42 60.73
N LYS A 195 32.74 3.24 60.34
CA LYS A 195 32.44 2.56 59.08
C LYS A 195 31.33 1.54 59.32
N VAL A 196 30.13 1.81 58.79
CA VAL A 196 29.05 0.81 58.75
C VAL A 196 29.25 -0.02 57.48
N VAL A 197 29.57 -1.30 57.65
CA VAL A 197 29.60 -2.29 56.58
C VAL A 197 28.20 -2.91 56.50
N VAL A 198 27.57 -2.83 55.33
CA VAL A 198 26.38 -3.61 55.00
C VAL A 198 26.84 -4.73 54.08
N ASP A 199 26.80 -5.96 54.58
CA ASP A 199 27.13 -7.16 53.81
C ASP A 199 26.04 -7.44 52.77
N LYS A 200 26.46 -7.87 51.57
CA LYS A 200 25.57 -8.40 50.54
C LYS A 200 25.39 -9.91 50.75
N PRO A 201 24.19 -10.47 50.50
CA PRO A 201 23.94 -11.89 50.70
C PRO A 201 24.59 -12.76 49.62
N ILE A 202 24.99 -13.95 50.07
CA ILE A 202 25.61 -15.05 49.32
C ILE A 202 24.54 -15.75 48.48
N GLU A 203 24.74 -15.85 47.17
CA GLU A 203 24.17 -16.93 46.36
C GLU A 203 25.13 -18.12 46.44
N ASP A 204 24.67 -19.23 47.04
CA ASP A 204 25.39 -20.50 47.07
C ASP A 204 24.83 -21.42 45.98
N GLY A 205 25.75 -22.08 45.28
CA GLY A 205 25.46 -22.96 44.17
C GLY A 205 25.86 -24.41 44.48
N LYS A 206 24.97 -25.32 44.06
CA LYS A 206 25.18 -26.76 43.75
C LYS A 206 25.23 -27.77 44.91
N LYS A 207 24.22 -28.64 44.94
CA LYS A 207 24.34 -30.02 44.43
C LYS A 207 22.99 -30.63 44.14
#